data_AF-A0A952PZ01-F1
#
_entry.id   AF-A0A952PZ01-F1
#
_cell.length_a   1.000
_cell.length_b   1.000
_cell.length_c   1.000
_cell.angle_alpha   90.00
_cell.angle_beta   90.00
_cell.angle_gamma   90.00
#
_symmetry.space_group_name_H-M   'P 1'
#
loop_
_entity.id
_entity.type
_entity.pdbx_description
1 polymer ?
#
loop_
_entity_poly.entity_id
_entity_poly.type
_entity_poly.pdbx_seq_one_letter_code
_entity_poly.pdbx_strand_id
1 'polypeptide(L)'
;MLYSQSLALIDLAVADLLTIYQVDAPPIPVELMLQRPKAGLWEAADPNELTNSAGMRQNKYTLRMSVSRLLARSISLSQWGHDHNLSVLEYDKEALRAFARAILMPRKMLEQIYEGIRTPPVIAMRFQVPAEDAQLRLLDLGYAEVNSEP
;
A
#
# COMPACT_ATOMS: atom_id res chain seq x y z
N MET A 1 6.13 -10.55 -17.02
CA MET A 1 7.15 -11.21 -16.17
C MET A 1 7.78 -10.25 -15.16
N LEU A 2 8.06 -8.99 -15.52
CA LEU A 2 8.63 -7.99 -14.58
C LEU A 2 7.65 -7.56 -13.47
N TYR A 3 6.36 -7.38 -13.78
CA TYR A 3 5.35 -6.93 -12.80
C TYR A 3 5.20 -7.88 -11.60
N SER A 4 5.19 -9.20 -11.84
CA SER A 4 5.09 -10.20 -10.76
C SER A 4 6.31 -10.23 -9.84
N GLN A 5 7.50 -9.90 -10.36
CA GLN A 5 8.72 -9.81 -9.56
C GLN A 5 8.67 -8.57 -8.65
N SER A 6 8.23 -7.42 -9.17
CA SER A 6 8.02 -6.21 -8.38
C SER A 6 6.99 -6.41 -7.27
N LEU A 7 5.91 -7.14 -7.52
CA LEU A 7 4.90 -7.45 -6.49
C LEU A 7 5.46 -8.31 -5.35
N ALA A 8 6.32 -9.30 -5.65
CA ALA A 8 6.96 -10.10 -4.62
C ALA A 8 7.90 -9.28 -3.73
N LEU A 9 8.70 -8.38 -4.34
CA LEU A 9 9.55 -7.45 -3.60
C LEU A 9 8.74 -6.51 -2.72
N ILE A 10 7.65 -5.96 -3.25
CA ILE A 10 6.71 -5.12 -2.51
C ILE A 10 6.15 -5.88 -1.29
N ASP A 11 5.69 -7.12 -1.47
CA ASP A 11 5.10 -7.90 -0.38
C ASP A 11 6.11 -8.22 0.73
N LEU A 12 7.37 -8.49 0.37
CA LEU A 12 8.46 -8.69 1.34
C LEU A 12 8.73 -7.41 2.13
N ALA A 13 8.92 -6.29 1.44
CA ALA A 13 9.15 -5.00 2.09
C ALA A 13 7.99 -4.60 3.01
N VAL A 14 6.74 -4.84 2.60
CA VAL A 14 5.57 -4.60 3.45
C VAL A 14 5.61 -5.49 4.69
N ALA A 15 5.95 -6.78 4.57
CA ALA A 15 6.04 -7.67 5.73
C ALA A 15 7.08 -7.18 6.75
N ASP A 16 8.23 -6.68 6.28
CA ASP A 16 9.27 -6.10 7.12
C ASP A 16 8.78 -4.82 7.81
N LEU A 17 8.13 -3.92 7.06
CA LEU A 17 7.54 -2.69 7.62
C LEU A 17 6.51 -3.00 8.71
N LEU A 18 5.63 -3.96 8.50
CA LEU A 18 4.63 -4.35 9.51
C LEU A 18 5.29 -4.92 10.76
N THR A 19 6.36 -5.70 10.59
CA THR A 19 7.14 -6.24 11.71
C THR A 19 7.82 -5.12 12.49
N ILE A 20 8.47 -4.20 11.78
CA ILE A 20 9.13 -3.03 12.36
C ILE A 20 8.12 -2.20 13.14
N TYR A 21 6.95 -1.90 12.57
CA TYR A 21 5.92 -1.09 13.20
C TYR A 21 4.99 -1.86 14.15
N GLN A 22 5.18 -3.18 14.30
CA GLN A 22 4.36 -4.06 15.13
C GLN A 22 2.86 -3.98 14.79
N VAL A 23 2.55 -3.98 13.49
CA VAL A 23 1.17 -3.92 12.98
C VAL A 23 0.72 -5.35 12.65
N ASP A 24 -0.21 -5.88 13.43
CA ASP A 24 -0.71 -7.25 13.35
C ASP A 24 -2.11 -7.36 12.73
N ALA A 25 -2.88 -6.26 12.75
CA ALA A 25 -4.21 -6.17 12.15
C ALA A 25 -4.47 -4.80 11.50
N PRO A 26 -5.39 -4.74 10.51
CA PRO A 26 -5.89 -3.47 10.00
C PRO A 26 -6.75 -2.71 11.04
N PRO A 27 -6.90 -1.38 10.92
CA PRO A 27 -6.36 -0.53 9.85
C PRO A 27 -4.87 -0.23 10.02
N ILE A 28 -4.14 -0.20 8.90
CA ILE A 28 -2.70 0.13 8.90
C ILE A 28 -2.51 1.61 9.25
N PRO A 29 -1.64 1.97 10.22
CA PRO A 29 -1.50 3.34 10.70
C PRO A 29 -0.58 4.18 9.80
N VAL A 30 -0.93 4.33 8.52
CA VAL A 30 -0.05 4.94 7.49
C VAL A 30 0.31 6.40 7.77
N GLU A 31 -0.59 7.17 8.38
CA GLU A 31 -0.32 8.55 8.81
C GLU A 31 0.77 8.59 9.87
N LEU A 32 0.68 7.71 10.87
CA LEU A 32 1.67 7.60 11.94
C LEU A 32 3.01 7.12 11.39
N MET A 33 3.00 6.12 10.51
CA MET A 33 4.21 5.62 9.86
C MET A 33 4.91 6.77 9.14
N LEU A 34 4.20 7.46 8.24
CA LEU A 34 4.76 8.54 7.44
C LEU A 34 5.34 9.70 8.29
N GLN A 35 4.61 10.12 9.33
CA GLN A 35 5.02 11.23 10.20
C GLN A 35 6.14 10.85 11.19
N ARG A 36 6.25 9.57 11.53
CA ARG A 36 7.21 9.05 12.50
C ARG A 36 7.96 7.86 11.91
N PRO A 37 8.84 8.10 10.92
CA PRO A 37 9.77 7.07 10.47
C PRO A 37 10.58 6.57 11.65
N LYS A 38 10.77 5.25 11.75
CA LYS A 38 11.80 4.71 12.66
C LYS A 38 13.19 5.04 12.10
N ALA A 39 14.17 5.06 12.99
CA ALA A 39 15.54 5.43 12.64
C ALA A 39 16.05 4.57 11.46
N GLY A 40 16.59 5.24 10.43
CA GLY A 40 17.17 4.60 9.26
C GLY A 40 16.17 4.11 8.21
N LEU A 41 14.86 4.39 8.33
CA LEU A 41 13.88 4.01 7.30
C LEU A 41 13.79 5.06 6.19
N TRP A 42 13.11 6.19 6.42
CA TRP A 42 13.01 7.32 5.50
C TRP A 42 13.05 8.65 6.26
N GLU A 43 13.25 9.74 5.53
CA GLU A 43 13.14 11.09 6.10
C GLU A 43 11.67 11.47 6.29
N ALA A 44 11.34 12.01 7.46
CA ALA A 44 9.96 12.36 7.80
C ALA A 44 9.42 13.36 6.76
N ALA A 45 8.24 13.06 6.20
CA ALA A 45 7.61 13.95 5.24
C ALA A 45 7.23 15.28 5.90
N ASP A 46 7.40 16.40 5.18
CA ASP A 46 6.95 17.71 5.66
C ASP A 46 5.43 17.67 5.83
N PRO A 47 4.89 18.04 7.01
CA PRO A 47 3.45 18.17 7.24
C PRO A 47 2.70 18.98 6.15
N ASN A 48 3.36 19.92 5.47
CA ASN A 48 2.78 20.71 4.39
C ASN A 48 2.49 19.91 3.11
N GLU A 49 3.22 18.82 2.86
CA GLU A 49 2.98 17.93 1.72
C GLU A 49 1.68 17.13 1.88
N LEU A 50 1.28 16.84 3.12
CA LEU A 50 -0.01 16.21 3.43
C LEU A 50 -1.19 17.10 3.08
N THR A 51 -1.08 18.40 3.36
CA THR A 51 -2.14 19.40 3.15
C THR A 51 -2.43 19.64 1.67
N ASN A 52 -1.40 19.59 0.82
CA ASN A 52 -1.55 19.76 -0.64
C ASN A 52 -2.22 18.56 -1.33
N SER A 53 -2.23 17.39 -0.69
CA SER A 53 -2.91 16.19 -1.20
C SER A 53 -4.40 16.14 -0.89
N ALA A 54 -4.90 17.04 -0.03
CA ALA A 54 -6.28 17.09 0.47
C ALA A 54 -7.25 17.89 -0.41
N GLY A 55 -6.90 18.13 -1.67
CA GLY A 55 -7.76 18.81 -2.64
C GLY A 55 -8.95 17.94 -3.07
N MET A 56 -10.15 18.45 -2.75
CA MET A 56 -11.47 18.15 -3.35
C MET A 56 -12.22 16.87 -2.90
N ARG A 57 -13.42 17.13 -2.37
CA ARG A 57 -14.59 16.24 -2.18
C ARG A 57 -14.42 14.81 -2.70
N GLN A 58 -14.18 13.83 -1.81
CA GLN A 58 -14.46 12.41 -2.05
C GLN A 58 -14.21 11.57 -0.78
N ASN A 59 -14.78 10.36 -0.75
CA ASN A 59 -14.78 9.33 0.30
C ASN A 59 -13.63 9.42 1.35
N LYS A 60 -13.95 9.25 2.65
CA LYS A 60 -12.99 9.25 3.78
C LYS A 60 -11.77 8.34 3.57
N TYR A 61 -11.85 7.32 2.72
CA TYR A 61 -10.74 6.42 2.41
C TYR A 61 -9.78 6.95 1.33
N THR A 62 -10.18 7.93 0.53
CA THR A 62 -9.34 8.54 -0.51
C THR A 62 -8.10 9.23 0.08
N LEU A 63 -8.26 9.89 1.24
CA LEU A 63 -7.14 10.52 1.94
C LEU A 63 -6.08 9.50 2.36
N ARG A 64 -6.50 8.35 2.92
CA ARG A 64 -5.60 7.26 3.34
C ARG A 64 -4.79 6.72 2.16
N MET A 65 -5.40 6.57 0.99
CA MET A 65 -4.69 6.16 -0.22
C MET A 65 -3.66 7.19 -0.67
N SER A 66 -3.97 8.49 -0.60
CA SER A 66 -3.01 9.56 -0.90
C SER A 66 -1.81 9.55 0.06
N VAL A 67 -2.06 9.41 1.37
CA VAL A 67 -1.01 9.24 2.38
C VAL A 67 -0.15 8.02 2.10
N SER A 68 -0.78 6.88 1.78
CA SER A 68 -0.05 5.65 1.46
C SER A 68 0.83 5.78 0.21
N ARG A 69 0.39 6.53 -0.81
CA ARG A 69 1.21 6.81 -2.00
C ARG A 69 2.43 7.67 -1.69
N LEU A 70 2.26 8.69 -0.84
CA LEU A 70 3.38 9.50 -0.37
C LEU A 70 4.37 8.62 0.42
N LEU A 71 3.87 7.80 1.34
CA LEU A 71 4.67 6.84 2.10
C LEU A 71 5.43 5.86 1.20
N ALA A 72 4.76 5.22 0.25
CA ALA A 72 5.38 4.30 -0.70
C ALA A 72 6.52 4.97 -1.48
N ARG A 73 6.33 6.23 -1.90
CA ARG A 73 7.36 7.01 -2.59
C ARG A 73 8.54 7.35 -1.66
N SER A 74 8.27 7.84 -0.45
CA SER A 74 9.31 8.15 0.54
C SER A 74 10.16 6.92 0.87
N ILE A 75 9.51 5.76 1.03
CA ILE A 75 10.20 4.49 1.26
C ILE A 75 11.06 4.12 0.04
N SER A 76 10.48 4.14 -1.17
CA SER A 76 11.19 3.70 -2.39
C SER A 76 12.43 4.53 -2.71
N LEU A 77 12.44 5.81 -2.31
CA LEU A 77 13.57 6.74 -2.49
C LEU A 77 14.56 6.77 -1.31
N SER A 78 14.25 6.08 -0.22
CA SER A 78 15.09 6.08 0.98
C SER A 78 16.23 5.07 0.88
N GLN A 79 17.26 5.23 1.72
CA GLN A 79 18.34 4.25 1.83
C GLN A 79 17.80 2.85 2.17
N TRP A 80 16.82 2.77 3.08
CA TRP A 80 16.17 1.50 3.40
C TRP A 80 15.50 0.87 2.18
N GLY A 81 14.84 1.69 1.35
CA GLY A 81 14.26 1.24 0.09
C GLY A 81 15.30 0.72 -0.90
N HIS A 82 16.43 1.41 -1.02
CA HIS A 82 17.58 0.93 -1.80
C HIS A 82 18.08 -0.43 -1.32
N ASP A 83 18.24 -0.60 -0.01
CA ASP A 83 18.71 -1.85 0.60
C ASP A 83 17.72 -3.02 0.37
N HIS A 84 16.44 -2.71 0.16
CA HIS A 84 15.37 -3.67 -0.17
C HIS A 84 15.08 -3.78 -1.67
N ASN A 85 15.94 -3.22 -2.54
CA ASN A 85 15.79 -3.21 -4.00
C ASN A 85 14.50 -2.52 -4.50
N LEU A 86 13.94 -1.58 -3.73
CA LEU A 86 12.72 -0.83 -4.10
C LEU A 86 12.98 0.35 -5.03
N SER A 87 14.24 0.70 -5.29
CA SER A 87 14.59 1.79 -6.23
C SER A 87 14.11 1.52 -7.66
N VAL A 88 13.87 0.25 -8.01
CA VAL A 88 13.27 -0.13 -9.30
C VAL A 88 11.84 0.41 -9.47
N LEU A 89 11.17 0.78 -8.38
CA LEU A 89 9.82 1.32 -8.38
C LEU A 89 9.77 2.82 -8.68
N GLU A 90 10.89 3.55 -8.55
CA GLU A 90 10.94 5.02 -8.62
C GLU A 90 10.27 5.59 -9.89
N TYR A 91 10.50 4.94 -11.03
CA TYR A 91 10.01 5.39 -12.34
C TYR A 91 8.76 4.66 -12.81
N ASP A 92 8.30 3.65 -12.06
CA ASP A 92 7.11 2.87 -12.39
C ASP A 92 5.93 3.33 -11.52
N LYS A 93 5.09 4.19 -12.10
CA LYS A 93 3.90 4.73 -11.45
C LYS A 93 2.90 3.64 -11.05
N GLU A 94 2.78 2.57 -11.83
CA GLU A 94 1.86 1.48 -11.51
C GLU A 94 2.42 0.62 -10.38
N ALA A 95 3.72 0.36 -10.38
CA ALA A 95 4.35 -0.35 -9.27
C ALA A 95 4.33 0.45 -7.96
N LEU A 96 4.49 1.78 -7.98
CA LEU A 96 4.29 2.64 -6.80
C LEU A 96 2.84 2.61 -6.29
N ARG A 97 1.86 2.58 -7.19
CA ARG A 97 0.44 2.43 -6.81
C ARG A 97 0.18 1.06 -6.20
N ALA A 98 0.75 0.00 -6.76
CA ALA A 98 0.69 -1.35 -6.20
C ALA A 98 1.34 -1.41 -4.82
N PHE A 99 2.47 -0.73 -4.62
CA PHE A 99 3.13 -0.64 -3.32
C PHE A 99 2.24 0.07 -2.28
N ALA A 100 1.65 1.21 -2.63
CA ALA A 100 0.72 1.91 -1.75
C ALA A 100 -0.51 1.05 -1.36
N ARG A 101 -1.05 0.28 -2.31
CA ARG A 101 -2.12 -0.70 -2.03
C ARG A 101 -1.62 -1.81 -1.11
N ALA A 102 -0.43 -2.35 -1.34
CA ALA A 102 0.14 -3.43 -0.54
C ALA A 102 0.42 -3.01 0.91
N ILE A 103 0.88 -1.76 1.13
CA ILE A 103 1.06 -1.19 2.48
C ILE A 103 -0.28 -1.21 3.24
N LEU A 104 -1.36 -0.74 2.61
CA LEU A 104 -2.68 -0.66 3.25
C LEU A 104 -3.40 -2.01 3.34
N MET A 105 -3.13 -2.91 2.40
CA MET A 105 -3.74 -4.24 2.30
C MET A 105 -2.65 -5.31 2.13
N PRO A 106 -1.94 -5.65 3.22
CA PRO A 106 -0.84 -6.60 3.17
C PRO A 106 -1.32 -8.01 2.82
N ARG A 107 -0.56 -8.72 1.99
CA ARG A 107 -0.88 -10.10 1.57
C ARG A 107 -1.18 -11.01 2.78
N LYS A 108 -0.29 -11.03 3.77
CA LYS A 108 -0.43 -11.81 5.01
C LYS A 108 -1.78 -11.60 5.71
N MET A 109 -2.32 -10.38 5.69
CA MET A 109 -3.60 -10.06 6.34
C MET A 109 -4.80 -10.39 5.45
N LEU A 110 -4.64 -10.29 4.13
CA LEU A 110 -5.66 -10.73 3.17
C LEU A 110 -5.84 -12.25 3.17
N GLU A 111 -4.74 -12.99 3.34
CA GLU A 111 -4.74 -14.45 3.42
C GLU A 111 -5.47 -14.99 4.64
N GLN A 112 -5.61 -14.19 5.71
CA GLN A 112 -6.41 -14.53 6.89
C GLN A 112 -7.92 -14.43 6.66
N ILE A 113 -8.33 -13.83 5.54
CA ILE A 113 -9.73 -13.70 5.15
C ILE A 113 -10.09 -14.91 4.30
N TYR A 114 -11.15 -15.62 4.71
CA TYR A 114 -11.66 -16.76 3.98
C TYR A 114 -11.95 -16.41 2.52
N GLU A 115 -11.52 -17.27 1.60
CA GLU A 115 -11.54 -17.01 0.16
C GLU A 115 -12.94 -16.64 -0.35
N GLY A 116 -13.98 -17.37 0.07
CA GLY A 116 -15.35 -17.13 -0.36
C GLY A 116 -15.97 -15.79 0.09
N ILE A 117 -15.31 -15.05 0.97
CA ILE A 117 -15.75 -13.70 1.40
C ILE A 117 -14.72 -12.61 1.06
N ARG A 118 -13.65 -12.95 0.35
CA ARG A 118 -12.58 -12.02 -0.04
C ARG A 118 -13.02 -11.16 -1.24
N THR A 119 -14.05 -10.35 -1.05
CA THR A 119 -14.63 -9.48 -2.07
C THR A 119 -14.18 -8.02 -1.91
N PRO A 120 -14.13 -7.20 -2.98
CA PRO A 120 -13.72 -5.81 -2.87
C PRO A 120 -14.46 -5.00 -1.79
N PRO A 121 -15.80 -5.11 -1.62
CA PRO A 121 -16.51 -4.40 -0.55
C PRO A 121 -16.07 -4.81 0.87
N VAL A 122 -15.82 -6.11 1.10
CA VAL A 122 -15.35 -6.62 2.40
C VAL A 122 -13.94 -6.11 2.70
N ILE A 123 -13.06 -6.16 1.70
CA ILE A 123 -11.69 -5.67 1.82
C ILE A 123 -11.67 -4.15 2.06
N ALA A 124 -12.43 -3.39 1.27
CA ALA A 124 -12.54 -1.93 1.40
C ALA A 124 -12.99 -1.51 2.80
N MET A 125 -14.00 -2.19 3.35
CA MET A 125 -14.49 -1.93 4.70
C MET A 125 -13.46 -2.30 5.77
N ARG A 126 -12.84 -3.48 5.67
CA ARG A 126 -11.90 -3.99 6.68
C ARG A 126 -10.59 -3.19 6.72
N PHE A 127 -10.03 -2.85 5.56
CA PHE A 127 -8.75 -2.14 5.45
C PHE A 127 -8.91 -0.61 5.33
N GLN A 128 -10.15 -0.12 5.28
CA GLN A 128 -10.47 1.31 5.18
C GLN A 128 -9.84 1.96 3.94
N VAL A 129 -10.11 1.36 2.77
CA VAL A 129 -9.64 1.80 1.46
C VAL A 129 -10.80 1.97 0.48
N PRO A 130 -10.65 2.71 -0.63
CA PRO A 130 -11.60 2.71 -1.73
C PRO A 130 -11.84 1.29 -2.29
N ALA A 131 -13.05 1.04 -2.78
CA ALA A 131 -13.43 -0.29 -3.29
C ALA A 131 -12.66 -0.65 -4.56
N GLU A 132 -12.35 0.36 -5.37
CA GLU A 132 -11.57 0.25 -6.60
C GLU A 132 -10.14 -0.20 -6.29
N ASP A 133 -9.50 0.38 -5.28
CA ASP A 133 -8.16 -0.03 -4.84
C ASP A 133 -8.17 -1.44 -4.24
N ALA A 134 -9.21 -1.80 -3.49
CA ALA A 134 -9.39 -3.15 -3.00
C ALA A 134 -9.49 -4.17 -4.14
N GLN A 135 -10.26 -3.86 -5.19
CA GLN A 135 -10.36 -4.70 -6.38
C GLN A 135 -9.00 -4.86 -7.06
N LEU A 136 -8.28 -3.76 -7.31
CA LEU A 136 -6.95 -3.80 -7.92
C LEU A 136 -5.97 -4.64 -7.11
N ARG A 137 -6.02 -4.56 -5.78
CA ARG A 137 -5.17 -5.38 -4.92
C ARG A 137 -5.49 -6.88 -5.01
N LEU A 138 -6.78 -7.23 -5.11
CA LEU A 138 -7.17 -8.64 -5.32
C LEU A 138 -6.69 -9.15 -6.68
N LEU A 139 -6.77 -8.31 -7.73
CA LEU A 139 -6.22 -8.62 -9.05
C LEU A 139 -4.69 -8.77 -9.01
N ASP A 140 -3.97 -7.85 -8.36
CA ASP A 140 -2.51 -7.91 -8.19
C ASP A 140 -2.06 -9.24 -7.57
N LEU A 141 -2.86 -9.78 -6.65
CA LEU A 141 -2.57 -11.01 -5.91
C LEU A 141 -3.11 -12.28 -6.59
N GLY A 142 -3.85 -12.15 -7.68
CA GLY A 142 -4.51 -13.28 -8.35
C GLY A 142 -5.69 -13.88 -7.57
N TYR A 143 -6.30 -13.10 -6.67
CA TYR A 143 -7.52 -13.49 -5.93
C TYR A 143 -8.82 -13.11 -6.65
N ALA A 144 -8.71 -12.35 -7.74
CA ALA A 144 -9.82 -11.99 -8.60
C ALA A 144 -9.37 -12.10 -10.06
N GLU A 145 -10.32 -12.31 -10.96
CA GLU A 145 -10.10 -12.23 -12.40
C GLU A 145 -10.60 -10.89 -12.94
N VAL A 146 -10.02 -10.44 -14.05
CA VAL A 146 -10.55 -9.29 -14.78
C VAL A 146 -11.84 -9.77 -15.45
N ASN A 147 -12.99 -9.38 -14.90
CA ASN A 147 -14.26 -9.58 -15.58
C ASN A 147 -14.22 -8.81 -16.89
N SER A 148 -13.94 -9.54 -17.97
CA SER A 148 -14.14 -9.04 -19.33
C SER A 148 -15.65 -9.13 -19.55
N GLU A 149 -16.40 -8.08 -19.25
CA GLU A 149 -17.78 -8.01 -19.73
C GLU A 149 -17.74 -8.01 -21.26
N PRO A 150 -18.57 -8.84 -21.93
CA PRO A 150 -18.66 -8.91 -23.39
C PRO A 150 -19.26 -7.64 -24.01
#